data_AF-A0A2T7UAK1-F1
#
_entry.id   AF-A0A2T7UAK1-F1
#
_cell.length_a   1.000
_cell.length_b   1.000
_cell.length_c   1.000
_cell.angle_alpha   90.00
_cell.angle_beta   90.00
_cell.angle_gamma   90.00
#
_symmetry.space_group_name_H-M   'P 1'
#
loop_
_entity.id
_entity.type
_entity.pdbx_description
1 polymer ?
#
loop_
_entity_poly.entity_id
_entity_poly.type
_entity_poly.pdbx_seq_one_letter_code
_entity_poly.pdbx_strand_id
1 'polypeptide(L)'
;MKKTLIGILLVGTAWTHAQTSDTRLEDEKRLQGQLVAQTYLKNLERLDRIGYALLRVGAPYCSDKRRLGLGMAPISLRQFKDAYIEMMKRAGLTDELMFPHVVKGSPLEKAGLQAGDKVLKVNDEPLPVDGKSSPVLWMNTKVHELASRRQEIQVTVLRGQQEVVLSPKPVWQCDINIHVMYKDEPNAMTLVKDISVTTGLMRMLDSDDDLALIMGHELGHAILRHTEEKINRNKLNAMLGLLGVLSGRSVPMPVVDPYPKDKEKDADYLGLYLSAAAGFDVSHAANVHRNWAAQNPSGIESSMWSTHPSFPERAVLLDAESKSLVEKQRKGERLLPDVSRLKTVYEGDYVTFEGQKKIVQRPMQASNKDLPAHTDVPFLSEDGRIGYQRFSAVKTRPRAFAMNTKGSWVYRLGANAAADAVQACSALTSVPCKLYVVNDDVVWDGPGPATAVRGKALADDLDNHSLEKYPASSWAGVDDFSKVPFITEACKLKYSEWLEQKPPRAYAIAPSGQCFYSWGLKAPTPGDPAVPAERVLAVCSRKSTQCYLYAVDSRVVYKEPGLAKNP
;
A
#
# COMPACT_ATOMS: atom_id res chain seq x y z
N MET A 1 -32.71 -31.80 -1.11
CA MET A 1 -32.90 -32.80 -2.19
C MET A 1 -32.05 -32.34 -3.36
N LYS A 2 -31.03 -33.03 -3.90
CA LYS A 2 -30.61 -34.44 -3.91
C LYS A 2 -29.08 -34.52 -3.69
N LYS A 3 -28.68 -35.48 -2.87
CA LYS A 3 -27.33 -36.04 -2.79
C LYS A 3 -27.11 -36.93 -4.02
N THR A 4 -25.96 -36.81 -4.67
CA THR A 4 -25.46 -37.80 -5.65
C THR A 4 -23.97 -37.97 -5.33
N LEU A 5 -23.60 -38.76 -4.31
CA LEU A 5 -23.21 -40.16 -4.45
C LEU A 5 -22.34 -40.40 -5.69
N ILE A 6 -21.05 -40.11 -5.57
CA ILE A 6 -20.03 -40.81 -6.36
C ILE A 6 -19.89 -42.19 -5.72
N GLY A 7 -20.28 -43.20 -6.48
CA GLY A 7 -20.30 -44.59 -6.07
C GLY A 7 -18.90 -45.07 -5.68
N ILE A 8 -18.75 -45.44 -4.41
CA ILE A 8 -17.74 -46.40 -3.99
C ILE A 8 -18.13 -47.72 -4.67
N LEU A 9 -17.29 -48.19 -5.59
CA LEU A 9 -17.29 -49.57 -6.05
C LEU A 9 -16.95 -50.45 -4.83
N LEU A 10 -17.98 -50.87 -4.09
CA LEU A 10 -17.89 -52.00 -3.17
C LEU A 10 -17.90 -53.28 -4.01
N VAL A 11 -16.74 -53.63 -4.56
CA VAL A 11 -16.48 -55.02 -4.91
C VAL A 11 -16.27 -55.74 -3.59
N GLY A 12 -17.34 -56.34 -3.09
CA GLY A 12 -17.30 -57.27 -1.96
C GLY A 12 -16.56 -58.54 -2.37
N THR A 13 -15.25 -58.56 -2.20
CA THR A 13 -14.45 -59.79 -2.12
C THR A 13 -13.30 -59.56 -1.15
N ALA A 14 -13.30 -60.32 -0.05
CA ALA A 14 -12.23 -60.53 0.92
C ALA A 14 -11.13 -59.46 0.96
N TRP A 15 -11.23 -58.51 1.89
CA TRP A 15 -10.08 -57.74 2.34
C TRP A 15 -9.11 -58.71 3.03
N THR A 16 -8.21 -59.32 2.27
CA THR A 16 -6.91 -59.70 2.81
C THR A 16 -6.36 -58.43 3.43
N HIS A 17 -6.24 -58.42 4.76
CA HIS A 17 -5.46 -57.41 5.46
C HIS A 17 -4.02 -57.54 4.96
N ALA A 18 -3.71 -56.90 3.84
CA ALA A 18 -2.34 -56.62 3.50
C ALA A 18 -1.85 -55.72 4.64
N GLN A 19 -1.17 -56.31 5.62
CA GLN A 19 -0.20 -55.58 6.42
C GLN A 19 0.69 -54.89 5.39
N THR A 20 0.44 -53.62 5.11
CA THR A 20 1.36 -52.82 4.33
C THR A 20 2.63 -52.83 5.15
N SER A 21 3.65 -53.56 4.70
CA SER A 21 4.97 -53.47 5.32
C SER A 21 5.32 -51.99 5.38
N ASP A 22 5.90 -51.53 6.48
CA ASP A 22 6.25 -50.10 6.66
C ASP A 22 7.02 -49.56 5.44
N THR A 23 7.82 -50.43 4.79
CA THR A 23 8.52 -50.14 3.54
C THR A 23 7.61 -49.72 2.38
N ARG A 24 6.50 -50.41 2.12
CA ARG A 24 5.58 -50.07 1.03
C ARG A 24 4.85 -48.77 1.30
N LEU A 25 4.50 -48.51 2.57
CA LEU A 25 3.88 -47.24 2.97
C LEU A 25 4.85 -46.07 2.80
N GLU A 26 6.10 -46.23 3.20
CA GLU A 26 7.14 -45.21 3.03
C GLU A 26 7.50 -44.98 1.55
N ASP A 27 7.54 -46.04 0.74
CA ASP A 27 7.70 -45.92 -0.72
C ASP A 27 6.56 -45.15 -1.37
N GLU A 28 5.32 -45.42 -0.97
CA GLU A 28 4.15 -44.70 -1.47
C GLU A 28 4.15 -43.23 -1.04
N LYS A 29 4.44 -42.92 0.24
CA LYS A 29 4.62 -41.54 0.71
C LYS A 29 5.69 -40.80 -0.09
N ARG A 30 6.79 -41.48 -0.43
CA ARG A 30 7.86 -40.93 -1.26
C ARG A 30 7.39 -40.64 -2.68
N LEU A 31 6.63 -41.53 -3.30
CA LEU A 31 6.04 -41.30 -4.64
C LEU A 31 5.08 -40.12 -4.63
N GLN A 32 4.19 -40.03 -3.64
CA GLN A 32 3.27 -38.91 -3.49
C GLN A 32 4.01 -37.59 -3.28
N GLY A 33 5.05 -37.58 -2.44
CA GLY A 33 5.90 -36.40 -2.23
C GLY A 33 6.61 -35.94 -3.51
N GLN A 34 7.09 -36.87 -4.34
CA GLN A 34 7.67 -36.55 -5.66
C GLN A 34 6.64 -35.91 -6.58
N LEU A 35 5.41 -36.43 -6.62
CA LEU A 35 4.33 -35.88 -7.44
C LEU A 35 3.93 -34.47 -6.99
N VAL A 36 3.88 -34.22 -5.69
CA VAL A 36 3.63 -32.88 -5.12
C VAL A 36 4.68 -31.89 -5.60
N ALA A 37 5.96 -32.24 -5.50
CA ALA A 37 7.05 -31.35 -5.89
C ALA A 37 7.09 -31.11 -7.42
N GLN A 38 6.92 -32.15 -8.22
CA GLN A 38 6.82 -32.03 -9.69
C GLN A 38 5.65 -31.15 -10.11
N THR A 39 4.49 -31.34 -9.49
CA THR A 39 3.29 -30.53 -9.78
C THR A 39 3.52 -29.06 -9.42
N TYR A 40 4.16 -28.80 -8.29
CA TYR A 40 4.52 -27.43 -7.89
C TYR A 40 5.43 -26.77 -8.93
N LEU A 41 6.52 -27.44 -9.33
CA LEU A 41 7.48 -26.87 -10.29
C LEU A 41 6.87 -26.66 -11.67
N LYS A 42 6.00 -27.57 -12.12
CA LYS A 42 5.23 -27.40 -13.35
C LYS A 42 4.32 -26.18 -13.28
N ASN A 43 3.62 -25.99 -12.15
CA ASN A 43 2.75 -24.82 -11.95
C ASN A 43 3.56 -23.52 -11.86
N LEU A 44 4.73 -23.55 -11.22
CA LEU A 44 5.62 -22.40 -11.14
C LEU A 44 6.12 -22.00 -12.53
N GLU A 45 6.61 -22.95 -13.34
CA GLU A 45 7.05 -22.69 -14.71
C GLU A 45 5.94 -22.05 -15.55
N ARG A 46 4.71 -22.59 -15.41
CA ARG A 46 3.53 -22.09 -16.10
C ARG A 46 3.23 -20.63 -15.71
N LEU A 47 3.25 -20.32 -14.41
CA LEU A 47 3.06 -18.96 -13.91
C LEU A 47 4.19 -18.02 -14.32
N ASP A 48 5.45 -18.44 -14.26
CA ASP A 48 6.59 -17.60 -14.61
C ASP A 48 6.60 -17.27 -16.11
N ARG A 49 6.21 -18.21 -16.98
CA ARG A 49 6.07 -17.98 -18.42
C ARG A 49 4.98 -16.94 -18.72
N ILE A 50 3.78 -17.14 -18.18
CA ILE A 50 2.63 -16.25 -18.41
C ILE A 50 2.90 -14.89 -17.77
N GLY A 51 3.38 -14.93 -16.54
CA GLY A 51 3.79 -13.80 -15.74
C GLY A 51 4.81 -12.91 -16.44
N TYR A 52 5.92 -13.47 -16.91
CA TYR A 52 6.92 -12.71 -17.64
C TYR A 52 6.33 -11.98 -18.86
N ALA A 53 5.51 -12.67 -19.64
CA ALA A 53 4.85 -12.08 -20.80
C ALA A 53 3.98 -10.88 -20.41
N LEU A 54 3.14 -11.04 -19.40
CA LEU A 54 2.26 -10.00 -18.86
C LEU A 54 3.03 -8.83 -18.23
N LEU A 55 4.01 -9.08 -17.38
CA LEU A 55 4.80 -8.05 -16.70
C LEU A 55 5.61 -7.21 -17.69
N ARG A 56 6.09 -7.80 -18.78
CA ARG A 56 6.81 -7.09 -19.85
C ARG A 56 5.87 -6.17 -20.65
N VAL A 57 4.70 -6.65 -21.06
CA VAL A 57 3.74 -5.82 -21.81
C VAL A 57 3.04 -4.79 -20.91
N GLY A 58 2.92 -5.10 -19.62
CA GLY A 58 2.40 -4.21 -18.58
C GLY A 58 3.36 -3.09 -18.18
N ALA A 59 4.67 -3.25 -18.42
CA ALA A 59 5.71 -2.33 -17.98
C ALA A 59 5.46 -0.84 -18.29
N PRO A 60 4.92 -0.46 -19.47
CA PRO A 60 4.60 0.93 -19.78
C PRO A 60 3.51 1.54 -18.88
N TYR A 61 2.67 0.72 -18.26
CA TYR A 61 1.57 1.15 -17.39
C TYR A 61 1.97 1.09 -15.90
N CYS A 62 3.04 0.37 -15.57
CA CYS A 62 3.49 0.10 -14.20
C CYS A 62 4.22 1.27 -13.48
N SER A 63 4.01 2.52 -13.88
CA SER A 63 4.57 3.75 -13.26
C SER A 63 5.85 3.57 -12.40
N ASP A 64 5.75 3.67 -11.07
CA ASP A 64 6.83 3.49 -10.07
C ASP A 64 7.08 2.02 -9.69
N LYS A 65 6.18 1.11 -10.08
CA LYS A 65 6.31 -0.34 -9.98
C LYS A 65 6.90 -0.93 -11.25
N ARG A 66 7.91 -0.29 -11.82
CA ARG A 66 8.64 -0.82 -12.98
C ARG A 66 10.11 -0.95 -12.64
N ARG A 67 10.74 -1.98 -13.18
CA ARG A 67 12.18 -2.19 -13.05
C ARG A 67 12.76 -2.75 -14.34
N LEU A 68 14.08 -2.59 -14.46
CA LEU A 68 14.88 -3.37 -15.40
C LEU A 68 15.10 -4.74 -14.76
N GLY A 69 14.62 -5.80 -15.41
CA GLY A 69 14.63 -7.15 -14.88
C GLY A 69 15.16 -8.17 -15.88
N LEU A 70 15.41 -9.38 -15.36
CA LEU A 70 15.97 -10.50 -16.12
C LEU A 70 14.90 -11.53 -16.55
N GLY A 71 13.63 -11.22 -16.32
CA GLY A 71 12.47 -11.98 -16.80
C GLY A 71 11.96 -13.09 -15.89
N MET A 72 12.77 -13.60 -14.96
CA MET A 72 12.32 -14.59 -13.97
C MET A 72 13.15 -14.49 -12.68
N ALA A 73 12.67 -15.10 -11.61
CA ALA A 73 13.34 -15.12 -10.31
C ALA A 73 13.79 -16.54 -9.95
N PRO A 74 14.96 -16.70 -9.33
CA PRO A 74 15.38 -18.00 -8.82
C PRO A 74 14.72 -18.32 -7.47
N ILE A 75 14.68 -19.59 -7.11
CA ILE A 75 14.07 -20.11 -5.88
C ILE A 75 15.08 -20.94 -5.08
N SER A 76 14.75 -21.26 -3.83
CA SER A 76 15.53 -22.17 -2.99
C SER A 76 14.63 -22.89 -1.98
N LEU A 77 15.13 -23.96 -1.36
CA LEU A 77 14.44 -24.68 -0.30
C LEU A 77 14.03 -23.80 0.89
N ARG A 78 14.76 -22.70 1.13
CA ARG A 78 14.49 -21.75 2.22
C ARG A 78 13.14 -21.05 2.11
N GLN A 79 12.49 -21.11 0.95
CA GLN A 79 11.17 -20.52 0.71
C GLN A 79 10.02 -21.46 1.10
N PHE A 80 10.32 -22.73 1.41
CA PHE A 80 9.32 -23.76 1.71
C PHE A 80 9.25 -24.04 3.22
N LYS A 81 8.05 -24.43 3.68
CA LYS A 81 7.85 -24.92 5.05
C LYS A 81 8.46 -26.31 5.21
N ASP A 82 8.89 -26.66 6.42
CA ASP A 82 9.57 -27.92 6.77
C ASP A 82 8.93 -29.17 6.15
N ALA A 83 7.59 -29.25 6.18
CA ALA A 83 6.84 -30.39 5.62
C ALA A 83 7.04 -30.62 4.11
N TYR A 84 7.45 -29.59 3.35
CA TYR A 84 7.67 -29.65 1.90
C TYR A 84 9.16 -29.71 1.53
N ILE A 85 10.07 -29.39 2.45
CA ILE A 85 11.51 -29.28 2.15
C ILE A 85 12.05 -30.58 1.57
N GLU A 86 11.79 -31.72 2.22
CA GLU A 86 12.27 -33.03 1.75
C GLU A 86 11.68 -33.44 0.40
N MET A 87 10.42 -33.07 0.13
CA MET A 87 9.77 -33.32 -1.17
C MET A 87 10.44 -32.50 -2.28
N MET A 88 10.65 -31.20 -2.04
CA MET A 88 11.27 -30.28 -2.99
C MET A 88 12.74 -30.61 -3.23
N LYS A 89 13.46 -31.01 -2.18
CA LYS A 89 14.86 -31.43 -2.25
C LYS A 89 15.03 -32.63 -3.17
N ARG A 90 14.12 -33.60 -3.09
CA ARG A 90 14.10 -34.77 -3.99
C ARG A 90 13.75 -34.41 -5.43
N ALA A 91 13.03 -33.32 -5.65
CA ALA A 91 12.79 -32.76 -6.99
C ALA A 91 13.96 -31.91 -7.51
N GLY A 92 15.08 -31.85 -6.80
CA GLY A 92 16.30 -31.19 -7.24
C GLY A 92 16.49 -29.76 -6.74
N LEU A 93 15.61 -29.25 -5.86
CA LEU A 93 15.84 -27.95 -5.23
C LEU A 93 16.91 -28.05 -4.15
N THR A 94 17.64 -26.95 -3.97
CA THR A 94 18.73 -26.86 -3.01
C THR A 94 18.58 -25.65 -2.10
N ASP A 95 19.41 -25.55 -1.06
CA ASP A 95 19.45 -24.37 -0.19
C ASP A 95 20.04 -23.16 -0.90
N GLU A 96 20.85 -23.38 -1.94
CA GLU A 96 21.31 -22.33 -2.83
C GLU A 96 20.19 -21.86 -3.75
N LEU A 97 20.25 -20.57 -4.09
CA LEU A 97 19.32 -19.92 -4.99
C LEU A 97 19.54 -20.42 -6.41
N MET A 98 18.54 -20.99 -7.06
CA MET A 98 18.68 -21.66 -8.36
C MET A 98 17.47 -21.43 -9.29
N PHE A 99 17.68 -21.69 -10.58
CA PHE A 99 16.63 -21.66 -11.58
C PHE A 99 16.17 -23.08 -11.93
N PRO A 100 14.99 -23.55 -11.45
CA PRO A 100 14.53 -24.92 -11.70
C PRO A 100 14.05 -25.15 -13.13
N HIS A 101 13.75 -24.07 -13.87
CA HIS A 101 13.32 -24.07 -15.26
C HIS A 101 13.84 -22.78 -15.94
N VAL A 102 13.55 -22.60 -17.23
CA VAL A 102 13.94 -21.41 -18.00
C VAL A 102 12.73 -20.86 -18.74
N VAL A 103 12.46 -19.55 -18.58
CA VAL A 103 11.38 -18.87 -19.30
C VAL A 103 11.84 -18.50 -20.71
N LYS A 104 11.16 -19.04 -21.73
CA LYS A 104 11.45 -18.78 -23.14
C LYS A 104 11.37 -17.29 -23.49
N GLY A 105 12.33 -16.78 -24.24
CA GLY A 105 12.41 -15.38 -24.67
C GLY A 105 12.87 -14.39 -23.59
N SER A 106 13.10 -14.86 -22.36
CA SER A 106 13.59 -14.02 -21.26
C SER A 106 15.04 -13.58 -21.49
N PRO A 107 15.49 -12.47 -20.85
CA PRO A 107 16.89 -12.07 -20.84
C PRO A 107 17.86 -13.18 -20.41
N LEU A 108 17.47 -14.01 -19.43
CA LEU A 108 18.32 -15.09 -18.94
C LEU A 108 18.43 -16.25 -19.92
N GLU A 109 17.32 -16.65 -20.56
CA GLU A 109 17.35 -17.66 -21.61
C GLU A 109 18.27 -17.22 -22.76
N LYS A 110 18.12 -15.97 -23.23
CA LYS A 110 18.98 -15.39 -24.28
C LYS A 110 20.45 -15.30 -23.89
N ALA A 111 20.75 -15.23 -22.60
CA ALA A 111 22.11 -15.24 -22.07
C ALA A 111 22.67 -16.67 -21.89
N GLY A 112 21.88 -17.71 -22.17
CA GLY A 112 22.29 -19.09 -22.07
C GLY A 112 22.07 -19.74 -20.70
N LEU A 113 21.14 -19.23 -19.88
CA LEU A 113 20.71 -19.88 -18.64
C LEU A 113 20.17 -21.29 -18.95
N GLN A 114 20.49 -22.24 -18.08
CA GLN A 114 19.95 -23.60 -18.11
C GLN A 114 19.23 -23.94 -16.82
N ALA A 115 18.24 -24.83 -16.91
CA ALA A 115 17.56 -25.37 -15.74
C ALA A 115 18.59 -26.11 -14.86
N GLY A 116 18.56 -25.83 -13.55
CA GLY A 116 19.52 -26.34 -12.58
C GLY A 116 20.66 -25.38 -12.23
N ASP A 117 20.85 -24.29 -13.00
CA ASP A 117 21.88 -23.29 -12.72
C ASP A 117 21.63 -22.62 -11.34
N LYS A 118 22.65 -22.63 -10.48
CA LYS A 118 22.63 -21.98 -9.16
C LYS A 118 23.29 -20.61 -9.22
N VAL A 119 22.66 -19.58 -8.67
CA VAL A 119 23.19 -18.20 -8.69
C VAL A 119 24.27 -18.05 -7.61
N LEU A 120 25.46 -17.57 -8.02
CA LEU A 120 26.58 -17.30 -7.11
C LEU A 120 26.70 -15.80 -6.80
N LYS A 121 26.73 -14.97 -7.86
CA LYS A 121 26.96 -13.53 -7.75
C LYS A 121 26.37 -12.75 -8.93
N VAL A 122 26.14 -11.45 -8.70
CA VAL A 122 25.83 -10.47 -9.74
C VAL A 122 27.00 -9.50 -9.84
N ASN A 123 27.60 -9.41 -11.03
CA ASN A 123 28.92 -8.83 -11.28
C ASN A 123 29.93 -9.39 -10.27
N ASP A 124 30.58 -8.53 -9.48
CA ASP A 124 31.59 -8.92 -8.50
C ASP A 124 31.01 -9.12 -7.09
N GLU A 125 29.69 -8.99 -6.93
CA GLU A 125 29.04 -9.03 -5.61
C GLU A 125 28.30 -10.36 -5.38
N PRO A 126 28.71 -11.16 -4.38
CA PRO A 126 28.01 -12.39 -4.04
C PRO A 126 26.61 -12.12 -3.47
N LEU A 127 25.74 -13.11 -3.57
CA LEU A 127 24.43 -13.06 -2.94
C LEU A 127 24.57 -12.85 -1.41
N PRO A 128 23.66 -12.10 -0.77
CA PRO A 128 23.70 -11.91 0.68
C PRO A 128 23.45 -13.23 1.41
N VAL A 129 24.29 -13.51 2.42
CA VAL A 129 24.23 -14.71 3.27
C VAL A 129 23.83 -14.40 4.72
N ASP A 130 23.44 -13.16 5.00
CA ASP A 130 23.18 -12.64 6.35
C ASP A 130 21.90 -13.18 7.03
N GLY A 131 21.08 -13.95 6.29
CA GLY A 131 19.80 -14.49 6.76
C GLY A 131 18.71 -13.45 7.03
N LYS A 132 19.00 -12.15 6.84
CA LYS A 132 18.08 -11.03 7.07
C LYS A 132 17.58 -10.44 5.74
N SER A 133 18.42 -10.47 4.73
CA SER A 133 18.14 -9.93 3.40
C SER A 133 17.60 -11.04 2.50
N SER A 134 16.50 -10.76 1.78
CA SER A 134 16.02 -11.67 0.74
C SER A 134 16.98 -11.64 -0.45
N PRO A 135 17.67 -12.76 -0.79
CA PRO A 135 18.62 -12.78 -1.91
C PRO A 135 17.98 -12.47 -3.26
N VAL A 136 16.70 -12.85 -3.45
CA VAL A 136 15.92 -12.55 -4.66
C VAL A 136 15.64 -11.05 -4.76
N LEU A 137 15.20 -10.43 -3.66
CA LEU A 137 14.93 -8.99 -3.64
C LEU A 137 16.23 -8.19 -3.86
N TRP A 138 17.32 -8.62 -3.23
CA TRP A 138 18.64 -8.04 -3.43
C TRP A 138 19.06 -8.13 -4.91
N MET A 139 18.93 -9.32 -5.52
CA MET A 139 19.30 -9.55 -6.92
C MET A 139 18.48 -8.65 -7.86
N ASN A 140 17.15 -8.58 -7.67
CA ASN A 140 16.27 -7.72 -8.46
C ASN A 140 16.63 -6.23 -8.33
N THR A 141 16.93 -5.78 -7.10
CA THR A 141 17.34 -4.39 -6.83
C THR A 141 18.68 -4.08 -7.48
N LYS A 142 19.66 -4.98 -7.33
CA LYS A 142 21.01 -4.81 -7.86
C LYS A 142 21.01 -4.76 -9.38
N VAL A 143 20.32 -5.68 -10.05
CA VAL A 143 20.16 -5.66 -11.51
C VAL A 143 19.55 -4.34 -11.96
N HIS A 144 18.49 -3.87 -11.30
CA HIS A 144 17.85 -2.62 -11.67
C HIS A 144 18.78 -1.41 -11.50
N GLU A 145 19.53 -1.33 -10.40
CA GLU A 145 20.50 -0.27 -10.14
C GLU A 145 21.58 -0.20 -11.22
N LEU A 146 22.25 -1.33 -11.46
CA LEU A 146 23.33 -1.44 -12.44
C LEU A 146 22.83 -1.09 -13.85
N ALA A 147 21.69 -1.66 -14.26
CA ALA A 147 21.12 -1.43 -15.57
C ALA A 147 20.66 0.03 -15.77
N SER A 148 20.14 0.67 -14.71
CA SER A 148 19.75 2.10 -14.75
C SER A 148 20.95 3.02 -14.94
N ARG A 149 22.14 2.59 -14.48
CA ARG A 149 23.43 3.25 -14.73
C ARG A 149 24.08 2.84 -16.05
N ARG A 150 23.37 2.08 -16.89
CA ARG A 150 23.86 1.53 -18.18
C ARG A 150 25.11 0.66 -18.03
N GLN A 151 25.28 0.03 -16.86
CA GLN A 151 26.36 -0.92 -16.64
C GLN A 151 25.97 -2.29 -17.20
N GLU A 152 26.96 -3.04 -17.65
CA GLU A 152 26.76 -4.44 -18.03
C GLU A 152 26.40 -5.27 -16.80
N ILE A 153 25.44 -6.19 -16.99
CA ILE A 153 25.03 -7.15 -15.97
C ILE A 153 25.68 -8.49 -16.30
N GLN A 154 26.43 -9.01 -15.36
CA GLN A 154 26.95 -10.36 -15.37
C GLN A 154 26.29 -11.14 -14.22
N VAL A 155 25.71 -12.29 -14.53
CA VAL A 155 25.19 -13.22 -13.51
C VAL A 155 26.07 -14.45 -13.57
N THR A 156 26.86 -14.67 -12.52
CA THR A 156 27.67 -15.88 -12.43
C THR A 156 26.84 -16.99 -11.80
N VAL A 157 26.74 -18.11 -12.49
CA VAL A 157 26.01 -19.29 -12.05
C VAL A 157 26.94 -20.50 -11.94
N LEU A 158 26.62 -21.41 -11.03
CA LEU A 158 27.20 -22.75 -10.99
C LEU A 158 26.34 -23.70 -11.81
N ARG A 159 26.91 -24.22 -12.88
CA ARG A 159 26.31 -25.26 -13.74
C ARG A 159 27.04 -26.57 -13.50
N GLY A 160 26.40 -27.48 -12.76
CA GLY A 160 27.08 -28.68 -12.27
C GLY A 160 28.23 -28.30 -11.33
N GLN A 161 29.47 -28.39 -11.81
CA GLN A 161 30.69 -28.01 -11.07
C GLN A 161 31.44 -26.83 -11.71
N GLN A 162 30.89 -26.23 -12.77
CA GLN A 162 31.54 -25.17 -13.53
C GLN A 162 30.87 -23.82 -13.26
N GLU A 163 31.67 -22.79 -12.99
CA GLU A 163 31.20 -21.41 -13.01
C GLU A 163 31.00 -20.93 -14.46
N VAL A 164 29.82 -20.40 -14.74
CA VAL A 164 29.43 -19.85 -16.04
C VAL A 164 28.98 -18.41 -15.82
N VAL A 165 29.53 -17.48 -16.60
CA VAL A 165 29.13 -16.08 -16.58
C VAL A 165 28.10 -15.84 -17.68
N LEU A 166 26.91 -15.40 -17.29
CA LEU A 166 25.83 -15.02 -18.19
C LEU A 166 25.81 -13.48 -18.31
N SER A 167 25.69 -12.94 -19.53
CA SER A 167 25.53 -11.48 -19.76
C SER A 167 24.12 -11.13 -20.26
N PRO A 168 23.07 -11.24 -19.42
CA PRO A 168 21.70 -10.95 -19.84
C PRO A 168 21.49 -9.45 -20.07
N LYS A 169 20.70 -9.13 -21.10
CA LYS A 169 20.27 -7.75 -21.39
C LYS A 169 18.95 -7.46 -20.68
N PRO A 170 18.92 -6.63 -19.62
CA PRO A 170 17.71 -6.37 -18.86
C PRO A 170 16.65 -5.69 -19.71
N VAL A 171 15.38 -5.98 -19.43
CA VAL A 171 14.23 -5.35 -20.08
C VAL A 171 13.32 -4.70 -19.05
N TRP A 172 12.59 -3.67 -19.47
CA TRP A 172 11.54 -3.09 -18.62
C TRP A 172 10.44 -4.12 -18.39
N GLN A 173 10.09 -4.32 -17.13
CA GLN A 173 8.99 -5.13 -16.67
C GLN A 173 8.37 -4.49 -15.43
N CYS A 174 7.12 -4.83 -15.13
CA CYS A 174 6.53 -4.52 -13.83
C CYS A 174 7.34 -5.19 -12.69
N ASP A 175 7.54 -4.45 -11.61
CA ASP A 175 8.16 -4.89 -10.36
C ASP A 175 7.12 -5.56 -9.45
N ILE A 176 6.57 -6.66 -9.97
CA ILE A 176 5.60 -7.52 -9.29
C ILE A 176 6.16 -8.93 -9.28
N ASN A 177 6.14 -9.58 -8.13
CA ASN A 177 6.53 -10.97 -7.97
C ASN A 177 5.33 -11.88 -8.22
N ILE A 178 5.59 -13.09 -8.70
CA ILE A 178 4.56 -14.08 -9.01
C ILE A 178 4.85 -15.33 -8.21
N HIS A 179 3.82 -15.86 -7.54
CA HIS A 179 3.99 -16.98 -6.62
C HIS A 179 2.87 -18.00 -6.76
N VAL A 180 3.25 -19.28 -6.65
CA VAL A 180 2.31 -20.37 -6.39
C VAL A 180 1.98 -20.41 -4.90
N MET A 181 0.70 -20.34 -4.56
CA MET A 181 0.22 -20.48 -3.18
C MET A 181 -0.39 -21.88 -3.00
N TYR A 182 0.16 -22.67 -2.07
CA TYR A 182 -0.38 -24.00 -1.80
C TYR A 182 -1.67 -23.92 -0.98
N LYS A 183 -2.82 -23.94 -1.65
CA LYS A 183 -4.19 -23.90 -1.08
C LYS A 183 -5.18 -24.59 -2.00
N ASP A 184 -6.12 -25.32 -1.42
CA ASP A 184 -7.10 -26.08 -2.17
C ASP A 184 -8.25 -25.22 -2.70
N GLU A 185 -8.56 -24.14 -2.00
CA GLU A 185 -9.56 -23.19 -2.44
C GLU A 185 -9.08 -22.44 -3.69
N PRO A 186 -9.85 -22.44 -4.78
CA PRO A 186 -9.52 -21.69 -5.98
C PRO A 186 -9.50 -20.19 -5.70
N ASN A 187 -8.35 -19.54 -5.92
CA ASN A 187 -8.25 -18.09 -5.83
C ASN A 187 -7.00 -17.57 -6.56
N ALA A 188 -7.05 -16.29 -6.95
CA ALA A 188 -5.89 -15.47 -7.26
C ALA A 188 -5.98 -14.18 -6.45
N MET A 189 -4.85 -13.58 -6.11
CA MET A 189 -4.86 -12.32 -5.39
C MET A 189 -3.63 -11.48 -5.66
N THR A 190 -3.86 -10.17 -5.65
CA THR A 190 -2.83 -9.15 -5.78
C THR A 190 -2.62 -8.41 -4.47
N LEU A 191 -1.40 -8.46 -3.95
CA LEU A 191 -0.86 -7.56 -2.93
C LEU A 191 -0.20 -6.34 -3.60
N VAL A 192 0.53 -5.54 -2.84
CA VAL A 192 1.20 -4.32 -3.35
C VAL A 192 2.20 -4.66 -4.48
N LYS A 193 3.04 -5.69 -4.27
CA LYS A 193 4.08 -6.13 -5.20
C LYS A 193 4.04 -7.62 -5.52
N ASP A 194 2.94 -8.31 -5.24
CA ASP A 194 2.89 -9.77 -5.37
C ASP A 194 1.56 -10.19 -5.96
N ILE A 195 1.59 -11.09 -6.94
CA ILE A 195 0.45 -11.83 -7.45
C ILE A 195 0.63 -13.29 -7.01
N SER A 196 -0.37 -13.81 -6.31
CA SER A 196 -0.38 -15.20 -5.87
C SER A 196 -1.54 -15.96 -6.49
N VAL A 197 -1.27 -17.15 -7.02
CA VAL A 197 -2.28 -18.04 -7.61
C VAL A 197 -2.32 -19.33 -6.82
N THR A 198 -3.50 -19.76 -6.36
CA THR A 198 -3.62 -20.98 -5.56
C THR A 198 -3.48 -22.23 -6.40
N THR A 199 -2.95 -23.31 -5.81
CA THR A 199 -2.93 -24.63 -6.47
C THR A 199 -4.34 -25.14 -6.80
N GLY A 200 -5.35 -24.78 -6.01
CA GLY A 200 -6.76 -25.01 -6.31
C GLY A 200 -7.21 -24.39 -7.62
N LEU A 201 -6.84 -23.13 -7.86
CA LEU A 201 -7.18 -22.45 -9.13
C LEU A 201 -6.40 -23.04 -10.30
N MET A 202 -5.11 -23.34 -10.11
CA MET A 202 -4.29 -23.97 -11.16
C MET A 202 -4.85 -25.33 -11.61
N ARG A 203 -5.53 -26.09 -10.73
CA ARG A 203 -6.20 -27.36 -11.08
C ARG A 203 -7.50 -27.17 -11.85
N MET A 204 -8.13 -26.00 -11.76
CA MET A 204 -9.36 -25.69 -12.49
C MET A 204 -9.11 -25.18 -13.90
N LEU A 205 -7.90 -24.68 -14.17
CA LEU A 205 -7.57 -24.00 -15.42
C LEU A 205 -6.66 -24.87 -16.27
N ASP A 206 -7.23 -25.50 -17.29
CA ASP A 206 -6.47 -26.28 -18.26
C ASP A 206 -5.79 -25.37 -19.30
N SER A 207 -6.37 -24.20 -19.59
CA SER A 207 -5.86 -23.24 -20.58
C SER A 207 -4.88 -22.23 -19.98
N ASP A 208 -3.74 -22.03 -20.64
CA ASP A 208 -2.82 -20.93 -20.35
C ASP A 208 -3.47 -19.57 -20.64
N ASP A 209 -4.39 -19.51 -21.61
CA ASP A 209 -5.10 -18.29 -21.97
C ASP A 209 -6.05 -17.85 -20.85
N ASP A 210 -6.81 -18.79 -20.27
CA ASP A 210 -7.67 -18.52 -19.11
C ASP A 210 -6.85 -18.08 -17.89
N LEU A 211 -5.71 -18.73 -17.65
CA LEU A 211 -4.79 -18.34 -16.58
C LEU A 211 -4.18 -16.96 -16.83
N ALA A 212 -3.82 -16.63 -18.08
CA ALA A 212 -3.33 -15.31 -18.46
C ALA A 212 -4.39 -14.23 -18.25
N LEU A 213 -5.66 -14.49 -18.57
CA LEU A 213 -6.76 -13.56 -18.31
C LEU A 213 -6.89 -13.24 -16.81
N ILE A 214 -6.81 -14.26 -15.95
CA ILE A 214 -6.87 -14.06 -14.49
C ILE A 214 -5.62 -13.32 -13.98
N MET A 215 -4.42 -13.74 -14.39
CA MET A 215 -3.19 -13.04 -14.02
C MET A 215 -3.13 -11.61 -14.56
N GLY A 216 -3.71 -11.37 -15.74
CA GLY A 216 -3.86 -10.05 -16.34
C GLY A 216 -4.80 -9.17 -15.54
N HIS A 217 -5.93 -9.71 -15.07
CA HIS A 217 -6.85 -9.03 -14.15
C HIS A 217 -6.16 -8.63 -12.84
N GLU A 218 -5.43 -9.55 -12.22
CA GLU A 218 -4.62 -9.30 -11.04
C GLU A 218 -3.54 -8.22 -11.28
N LEU A 219 -2.83 -8.30 -12.41
CA LEU A 219 -1.88 -7.26 -12.81
C LEU A 219 -2.57 -5.91 -13.05
N GLY A 220 -3.80 -5.91 -13.55
CA GLY A 220 -4.65 -4.72 -13.66
C GLY A 220 -4.89 -4.06 -12.30
N HIS A 221 -5.24 -4.84 -11.27
CA HIS A 221 -5.33 -4.33 -9.89
C HIS A 221 -4.00 -3.76 -9.38
N ALA A 222 -2.88 -4.41 -9.68
CA ALA A 222 -1.54 -3.96 -9.26
C ALA A 222 -1.16 -2.63 -9.91
N ILE A 223 -1.38 -2.51 -11.22
CA ILE A 223 -1.10 -1.31 -12.03
C ILE A 223 -1.95 -0.14 -11.58
N LEU A 224 -3.25 -0.36 -11.38
CA LEU A 224 -4.20 0.66 -10.97
C LEU A 224 -4.22 0.92 -9.45
N ARG A 225 -3.26 0.32 -8.73
CA ARG A 225 -3.06 0.51 -7.27
C ARG A 225 -4.32 0.23 -6.44
N HIS A 226 -5.21 -0.64 -6.95
CA HIS A 226 -6.49 -0.95 -6.31
C HIS A 226 -6.30 -1.58 -4.92
N THR A 227 -5.34 -2.49 -4.77
CA THR A 227 -5.02 -3.11 -3.48
C THR A 227 -4.47 -2.09 -2.48
N GLU A 228 -3.62 -1.16 -2.93
CA GLU A 228 -3.03 -0.15 -2.06
C GLU A 228 -4.07 0.84 -1.55
N GLU A 229 -4.97 1.27 -2.44
CA GLU A 229 -6.11 2.10 -2.05
C GLU A 229 -7.00 1.37 -1.03
N LYS A 230 -7.24 0.07 -1.24
CA LYS A 230 -8.00 -0.78 -0.32
C LYS A 230 -7.32 -0.94 1.05
N ILE A 231 -6.01 -1.19 1.07
CA ILE A 231 -5.20 -1.26 2.30
C ILE A 231 -5.24 0.09 3.04
N ASN A 232 -5.10 1.21 2.31
CA ASN A 232 -5.16 2.56 2.85
C ASN A 232 -6.57 2.97 3.33
N ARG A 233 -7.64 2.31 2.86
CA ARG A 233 -9.02 2.51 3.36
C ARG A 233 -9.32 1.65 4.59
N ASN A 234 -8.76 0.43 4.69
CA ASN A 234 -9.18 -0.60 5.67
C ASN A 234 -8.10 -1.02 6.69
N LYS A 235 -7.20 -0.11 7.08
CA LYS A 235 -5.94 -0.41 7.79
C LYS A 235 -5.95 -1.43 8.93
N LEU A 236 -7.00 -1.54 9.74
CA LEU A 236 -7.01 -2.47 10.88
C LEU A 236 -7.07 -3.94 10.41
N ASN A 237 -7.84 -4.23 9.37
CA ASN A 237 -8.01 -5.59 8.84
C ASN A 237 -6.86 -5.99 7.91
N ALA A 238 -6.34 -5.05 7.10
CA ALA A 238 -5.24 -5.32 6.17
C ALA A 238 -3.90 -5.62 6.89
N MET A 239 -3.62 -4.93 8.00
CA MET A 239 -2.40 -5.15 8.79
C MET A 239 -2.36 -6.52 9.47
N LEU A 240 -3.52 -7.02 9.93
CA LEU A 240 -3.65 -8.35 10.53
C LEU A 240 -3.58 -9.48 9.50
N GLY A 241 -4.15 -9.27 8.30
CA GLY A 241 -4.08 -10.24 7.20
C GLY A 241 -2.68 -10.40 6.61
N LEU A 242 -1.95 -9.29 6.41
CA LEU A 242 -0.59 -9.30 5.84
C LEU A 242 0.42 -9.98 6.78
N LEU A 243 0.30 -9.79 8.11
CA LEU A 243 1.12 -10.51 9.10
C LEU A 243 0.86 -12.02 9.09
N GLY A 244 -0.38 -12.45 8.86
CA GLY A 244 -0.75 -13.87 8.79
C GLY A 244 -0.16 -14.58 7.57
N VAL A 245 -0.30 -13.98 6.39
CA VAL A 245 0.22 -14.55 5.13
C VAL A 245 1.75 -14.64 5.14
N LEU A 246 2.45 -13.62 5.64
CA LEU A 246 3.93 -13.61 5.69
C LEU A 246 4.52 -14.52 6.78
N SER A 247 3.78 -14.82 7.86
CA SER A 247 4.25 -15.67 8.96
C SER A 247 3.91 -17.16 8.78
N GLY A 248 3.27 -17.54 7.68
CA GLY A 248 2.83 -18.91 7.43
C GLY A 248 1.74 -19.41 8.39
N ARG A 249 1.24 -18.55 9.29
CA ARG A 249 0.09 -18.82 10.16
C ARG A 249 -1.19 -18.55 9.37
N SER A 250 -2.08 -19.53 9.34
CA SER A 250 -3.46 -19.34 8.89
C SER A 250 -4.20 -18.48 9.92
N VAL A 251 -3.92 -17.17 9.92
CA VAL A 251 -4.83 -16.19 10.49
C VAL A 251 -6.08 -16.24 9.60
N PRO A 252 -7.29 -16.38 10.14
CA PRO A 252 -8.51 -16.23 9.35
C PRO A 252 -8.36 -14.94 8.58
N MET A 253 -8.35 -15.00 7.24
CA MET A 253 -8.28 -13.81 6.41
C MET A 253 -9.40 -12.89 6.92
N PRO A 254 -9.10 -11.74 7.54
CA PRO A 254 -10.15 -10.82 7.93
C PRO A 254 -10.86 -10.50 6.62
N VAL A 255 -12.17 -10.75 6.56
CA VAL A 255 -13.03 -10.61 5.38
C VAL A 255 -12.50 -9.47 4.53
N VAL A 256 -11.79 -9.83 3.46
CA VAL A 256 -11.17 -8.85 2.59
C VAL A 256 -12.33 -8.31 1.79
N ASP A 257 -12.85 -7.14 2.18
CA ASP A 257 -14.01 -6.52 1.53
C ASP A 257 -13.88 -6.65 0.01
N PRO A 258 -14.91 -7.09 -0.71
CA PRO A 258 -14.85 -7.18 -2.16
C PRO A 258 -14.41 -5.85 -2.79
N TYR A 259 -13.68 -5.90 -3.89
CA TYR A 259 -13.42 -4.68 -4.64
C TYR A 259 -14.74 -4.05 -5.15
N PRO A 260 -14.86 -2.71 -5.10
CA PRO A 260 -15.95 -2.00 -5.76
C PRO A 260 -16.09 -2.39 -7.23
N LYS A 261 -17.33 -2.43 -7.72
CA LYS A 261 -17.65 -2.86 -9.10
C LYS A 261 -16.84 -2.14 -10.18
N ASP A 262 -16.61 -0.83 -10.03
CA ASP A 262 -15.84 -0.07 -11.02
C ASP A 262 -14.35 -0.48 -11.05
N LYS A 263 -13.77 -0.86 -9.91
CA LYS A 263 -12.39 -1.37 -9.84
C LYS A 263 -12.24 -2.72 -10.53
N GLU A 264 -13.23 -3.60 -10.36
CA GLU A 264 -13.26 -4.88 -11.07
C GLU A 264 -13.35 -4.68 -12.59
N LYS A 265 -14.21 -3.76 -13.05
CA LYS A 265 -14.37 -3.44 -14.49
C LYS A 265 -13.09 -2.85 -15.09
N ASP A 266 -12.41 -1.97 -14.36
CA ASP A 266 -11.16 -1.37 -14.81
C ASP A 266 -10.03 -2.42 -14.87
N ALA A 267 -9.96 -3.33 -13.89
CA ALA A 267 -9.01 -4.45 -13.87
C ALA A 267 -9.29 -5.46 -15.00
N ASP A 268 -10.56 -5.77 -15.28
CA ASP A 268 -10.97 -6.60 -16.42
C ASP A 268 -10.54 -5.99 -17.74
N TYR A 269 -10.85 -4.71 -17.94
CA TYR A 269 -10.53 -4.00 -19.17
C TYR A 269 -9.02 -3.96 -19.40
N LEU A 270 -8.24 -3.51 -18.41
CA LEU A 270 -6.79 -3.46 -18.56
C LEU A 270 -6.19 -4.86 -18.70
N GLY A 271 -6.59 -5.81 -17.85
CA GLY A 271 -6.09 -7.18 -17.87
C GLY A 271 -6.34 -7.91 -19.18
N LEU A 272 -7.49 -7.67 -19.81
CA LEU A 272 -7.82 -8.21 -21.13
C LEU A 272 -6.87 -7.67 -22.21
N TYR A 273 -6.61 -6.36 -22.23
CA TYR A 273 -5.65 -5.76 -23.17
C TYR A 273 -4.22 -6.28 -22.94
N LEU A 274 -3.80 -6.42 -21.69
CA LEU A 274 -2.48 -6.96 -21.36
C LEU A 274 -2.32 -8.41 -21.81
N SER A 275 -3.35 -9.24 -21.59
CA SER A 275 -3.35 -10.65 -22.02
C SER A 275 -3.26 -10.76 -23.54
N ALA A 276 -4.09 -9.99 -24.25
CA ALA A 276 -4.08 -9.97 -25.72
C ALA A 276 -2.73 -9.46 -26.28
N ALA A 277 -2.16 -8.42 -25.67
CA ALA A 277 -0.86 -7.86 -26.07
C ALA A 277 0.32 -8.80 -25.73
N ALA A 278 0.17 -9.64 -24.71
CA ALA A 278 1.13 -10.69 -24.38
C ALA A 278 1.05 -11.90 -25.32
N GLY A 279 0.02 -11.97 -26.18
CA GLY A 279 -0.14 -12.99 -27.21
C GLY A 279 -1.07 -14.16 -26.83
N PHE A 280 -1.83 -14.02 -25.73
CA PHE A 280 -2.82 -15.01 -25.32
C PHE A 280 -4.14 -14.83 -26.07
N ASP A 281 -4.87 -15.94 -26.27
CA ASP A 281 -6.21 -15.89 -26.86
C ASP A 281 -7.21 -15.30 -25.87
N VAL A 282 -7.77 -14.14 -26.22
CA VAL A 282 -8.75 -13.45 -25.38
C VAL A 282 -10.18 -13.61 -25.89
N SER A 283 -10.40 -14.31 -27.00
CA SER A 283 -11.71 -14.45 -27.63
C SER A 283 -12.78 -15.03 -26.70
N HIS A 284 -12.35 -15.85 -25.75
CA HIS A 284 -13.18 -16.54 -24.78
C HIS A 284 -13.19 -15.89 -23.39
N ALA A 285 -12.76 -14.63 -23.22
CA ALA A 285 -12.59 -14.00 -21.90
C ALA A 285 -13.83 -14.04 -20.99
N ALA A 286 -15.03 -13.94 -21.55
CA ALA A 286 -16.26 -14.06 -20.78
C ALA A 286 -16.48 -15.47 -20.18
N ASN A 287 -15.88 -16.51 -20.76
CA ASN A 287 -15.99 -17.89 -20.27
C ASN A 287 -15.30 -18.07 -18.92
N VAL A 288 -14.25 -17.30 -18.59
CA VAL A 288 -13.65 -17.31 -17.24
C VAL A 288 -14.73 -17.03 -16.18
N HIS A 289 -15.54 -15.99 -16.40
CA HIS A 289 -16.65 -15.65 -15.50
C HIS A 289 -17.80 -16.68 -15.53
N ARG A 290 -18.14 -17.20 -16.72
CA ARG A 290 -19.20 -18.22 -16.87
C ARG A 290 -18.82 -19.52 -16.15
N ASN A 291 -17.56 -19.96 -16.30
CA ASN A 291 -17.02 -21.15 -15.64
C ASN A 291 -16.95 -20.96 -14.12
N TRP A 292 -16.57 -19.76 -13.66
CA TRP A 292 -16.59 -19.42 -12.24
C TRP A 292 -17.99 -19.46 -11.65
N ALA A 293 -18.98 -18.90 -12.37
CA ALA A 293 -20.39 -18.94 -12.00
C ALA A 293 -20.96 -20.36 -11.97
N ALA A 294 -20.54 -21.23 -12.90
CA ALA A 294 -20.96 -22.63 -12.92
C ALA A 294 -20.48 -23.41 -11.68
N GLN A 295 -19.29 -23.07 -11.17
CA GLN A 295 -18.73 -23.67 -9.96
C GLN A 295 -19.28 -23.04 -8.67
N ASN A 296 -19.78 -21.79 -8.76
CA ASN A 296 -20.30 -21.02 -7.63
C ASN A 296 -21.69 -20.42 -7.98
N PRO A 297 -22.75 -21.24 -8.14
CA PRO A 297 -24.04 -20.78 -8.65
C PRO A 297 -24.73 -19.74 -7.75
N SER A 298 -24.49 -19.78 -6.44
CA SER A 298 -24.95 -18.73 -5.50
C SER A 298 -24.29 -17.37 -5.71
N GLY A 299 -23.18 -17.31 -6.44
CA GLY A 299 -22.48 -16.09 -6.83
C GLY A 299 -23.12 -15.34 -8.00
N ILE A 300 -24.03 -15.97 -8.76
CA ILE A 300 -24.66 -15.36 -9.96
C ILE A 300 -25.52 -14.14 -9.58
N GLU A 301 -26.26 -14.22 -8.48
CA GLU A 301 -27.16 -13.14 -8.03
C GLU A 301 -26.58 -12.27 -6.90
N SER A 302 -25.63 -12.79 -6.12
CA SER A 302 -25.03 -12.07 -5.00
C SER A 302 -23.57 -12.46 -4.79
N SER A 303 -22.69 -11.97 -5.66
CA SER A 303 -21.26 -12.16 -5.50
C SER A 303 -20.62 -11.28 -4.40
N MET A 304 -21.31 -11.06 -3.28
CA MET A 304 -20.80 -10.23 -2.18
C MET A 304 -19.73 -10.94 -1.33
N TRP A 305 -19.53 -12.25 -1.48
CA TRP A 305 -18.65 -13.07 -0.63
C TRP A 305 -17.36 -13.54 -1.31
N SER A 306 -17.13 -13.17 -2.57
CA SER A 306 -15.83 -13.33 -3.25
C SER A 306 -15.03 -12.04 -3.12
N THR A 307 -13.70 -12.13 -2.96
CA THR A 307 -12.80 -10.95 -3.03
C THR A 307 -12.93 -10.20 -4.35
N HIS A 308 -13.34 -10.91 -5.40
CA HIS A 308 -13.62 -10.41 -6.75
C HIS A 308 -15.06 -10.76 -7.13
N PRO A 309 -16.01 -9.81 -6.99
CA PRO A 309 -17.39 -10.11 -7.32
C PRO A 309 -17.58 -10.46 -8.79
N SER A 310 -18.02 -11.68 -9.12
CA SER A 310 -18.44 -12.07 -10.47
C SER A 310 -19.91 -11.70 -10.64
N PHE A 311 -20.22 -10.76 -11.52
CA PHE A 311 -21.61 -10.41 -11.84
C PHE A 311 -21.79 -10.43 -13.36
N PRO A 312 -22.98 -10.81 -13.88
CA PRO A 312 -23.20 -11.01 -15.32
C PRO A 312 -22.76 -9.83 -16.21
N GLU A 313 -22.84 -8.60 -15.69
CA GLU A 313 -22.36 -7.39 -16.38
C GLU A 313 -20.89 -7.49 -16.79
N ARG A 314 -20.01 -8.04 -15.95
CA ARG A 314 -18.57 -8.22 -16.28
C ARG A 314 -18.38 -9.16 -17.46
N ALA A 315 -19.10 -10.29 -17.46
CA ALA A 315 -19.05 -11.24 -18.57
C ALA A 315 -19.55 -10.61 -19.87
N VAL A 316 -20.60 -9.78 -19.82
CA VAL A 316 -21.09 -9.04 -21.00
C VAL A 316 -20.04 -8.03 -21.51
N LEU A 317 -19.42 -7.26 -20.61
CA LEU A 317 -18.39 -6.29 -20.98
C LEU A 317 -17.14 -6.95 -21.55
N LEU A 318 -16.68 -8.06 -20.95
CA LEU A 318 -15.55 -8.84 -21.44
C LEU A 318 -15.84 -9.47 -22.80
N ASP A 319 -17.05 -9.99 -23.03
CA ASP A 319 -17.45 -10.56 -24.32
C ASP A 319 -17.46 -9.50 -25.44
N ALA A 320 -17.92 -8.28 -25.13
CA ALA A 320 -17.91 -7.18 -26.07
C ALA A 320 -16.48 -6.69 -26.37
N GLU A 321 -15.67 -6.49 -25.33
CA GLU A 321 -14.31 -5.99 -25.50
C GLU A 321 -13.37 -7.03 -26.12
N SER A 322 -13.54 -8.32 -25.84
CA SER A 322 -12.75 -9.39 -26.47
C SER A 322 -12.98 -9.45 -27.98
N LYS A 323 -14.23 -9.35 -28.42
CA LYS A 323 -14.56 -9.29 -29.86
C LYS A 323 -13.92 -8.08 -30.54
N SER A 324 -13.93 -6.93 -29.89
CA SER A 324 -13.25 -5.72 -30.37
C SER A 324 -11.74 -5.95 -30.51
N LEU A 325 -11.10 -6.55 -29.50
CA LEU A 325 -9.66 -6.85 -29.52
C LEU A 325 -9.27 -7.87 -30.58
N VAL A 326 -10.06 -8.94 -30.76
CA VAL A 326 -9.84 -9.95 -31.81
C VAL A 326 -9.91 -9.29 -33.19
N GLU A 327 -10.85 -8.37 -33.41
CA GLU A 327 -10.94 -7.65 -34.68
C GLU A 327 -9.75 -6.71 -34.89
N LYS A 328 -9.29 -6.00 -33.85
CA LYS A 328 -8.05 -5.20 -33.90
C LYS A 328 -6.84 -6.06 -34.22
N GLN A 329 -6.71 -7.23 -33.59
CA GLN A 329 -5.65 -8.21 -33.88
C GLN A 329 -5.69 -8.66 -35.33
N ARG A 330 -6.88 -9.02 -35.85
CA ARG A 330 -7.07 -9.45 -37.23
C ARG A 330 -6.66 -8.39 -38.25
N LYS A 331 -6.85 -7.11 -37.91
CA LYS A 331 -6.42 -5.96 -38.72
C LYS A 331 -4.94 -5.59 -38.55
N GLY A 332 -4.20 -6.26 -37.66
CA GLY A 332 -2.81 -5.92 -37.33
C GLY A 332 -2.67 -4.60 -36.58
N GLU A 333 -3.74 -4.13 -35.93
CA GLU A 333 -3.72 -2.91 -35.14
C GLU A 333 -2.97 -3.12 -33.81
N ARG A 334 -2.38 -2.04 -33.28
CA ARG A 334 -1.75 -2.08 -31.96
C ARG A 334 -2.82 -2.23 -30.87
N LEU A 335 -2.64 -3.21 -29.99
CA LEU A 335 -3.52 -3.46 -28.86
C LEU A 335 -3.15 -2.57 -27.68
N LEU A 336 -3.70 -1.36 -27.67
CA LEU A 336 -3.43 -0.38 -26.62
C LEU A 336 -4.73 -0.02 -25.91
N PRO A 337 -4.78 -0.14 -24.57
CA PRO A 337 -5.95 0.25 -23.81
C PRO A 337 -6.13 1.77 -23.91
N ASP A 338 -7.34 2.21 -24.20
CA ASP A 338 -7.72 3.59 -23.97
C ASP A 338 -7.87 3.80 -22.45
N VAL A 339 -6.83 4.36 -21.84
CA VAL A 339 -6.77 4.62 -20.40
C VAL A 339 -7.78 5.68 -19.94
N SER A 340 -8.39 6.45 -20.85
CA SER A 340 -9.44 7.41 -20.48
C SER A 340 -10.80 6.76 -20.25
N ARG A 341 -10.96 5.48 -20.64
CA ARG A 341 -12.13 4.66 -20.29
C ARG A 341 -12.05 4.08 -18.87
N LEU A 342 -10.87 4.12 -18.24
CA LEU A 342 -10.67 3.64 -16.88
C LEU A 342 -11.26 4.64 -15.89
N LYS A 343 -12.25 4.21 -15.10
CA LYS A 343 -12.95 5.10 -14.16
C LYS A 343 -12.10 5.48 -12.94
N THR A 344 -11.12 4.65 -12.60
CA THR A 344 -10.22 4.87 -11.46
C THR A 344 -8.96 5.64 -11.82
N VAL A 345 -8.82 6.09 -13.08
CA VAL A 345 -7.69 6.89 -13.57
C VAL A 345 -8.17 8.31 -13.83
N TYR A 346 -7.61 9.29 -13.09
CA TYR A 346 -8.04 10.69 -13.17
C TYR A 346 -7.13 11.53 -14.09
N GLU A 347 -7.59 12.72 -14.49
CA GLU A 347 -6.76 13.68 -15.22
C GLU A 347 -5.57 14.12 -14.34
N GLY A 348 -4.35 13.83 -14.78
CA GLY A 348 -3.10 13.96 -14.00
C GLY A 348 -2.45 12.63 -13.59
N ASP A 349 -3.17 11.51 -13.74
CA ASP A 349 -2.67 10.14 -13.57
C ASP A 349 -2.19 9.51 -14.89
N TYR A 350 -2.18 10.30 -15.96
CA TYR A 350 -1.69 9.91 -17.26
C TYR A 350 -1.14 11.11 -18.03
N VAL A 351 -0.18 10.86 -18.91
CA VAL A 351 0.33 11.86 -19.86
C VAL A 351 0.03 11.41 -21.28
N THR A 352 -0.11 12.36 -22.19
CA THR A 352 -0.17 12.06 -23.62
C THR A 352 1.24 12.08 -24.19
N PHE A 353 1.71 10.95 -24.70
CA PHE A 353 3.00 10.79 -25.35
C PHE A 353 2.79 10.18 -26.74
N GLU A 354 3.26 10.85 -27.79
CA GLU A 354 3.06 10.42 -29.20
C GLU A 354 1.58 10.13 -29.55
N GLY A 355 0.66 10.98 -29.07
CA GLY A 355 -0.78 10.81 -29.31
C GLY A 355 -1.44 9.69 -28.49
N GLN A 356 -0.71 9.02 -27.61
CA GLN A 356 -1.22 7.94 -26.75
C GLN A 356 -1.20 8.36 -25.28
N LYS A 357 -2.33 8.19 -24.59
CA LYS A 357 -2.40 8.39 -23.14
C LYS A 357 -1.71 7.20 -22.45
N LYS A 358 -0.65 7.46 -21.69
CA LYS A 358 0.07 6.49 -20.87
C LYS A 358 -0.20 6.77 -19.41
N ILE A 359 -0.48 5.72 -18.63
CA ILE A 359 -0.64 5.85 -17.17
C ILE A 359 0.68 6.38 -16.60
N VAL A 360 0.59 7.54 -15.99
CA VAL A 360 1.63 8.20 -15.19
C VAL A 360 0.97 8.47 -13.86
N GLN A 361 0.66 7.41 -13.13
CA GLN A 361 0.15 7.60 -11.78
C GLN A 361 1.30 8.02 -10.89
N ARG A 362 1.02 9.06 -10.10
CA ARG A 362 1.98 9.74 -9.24
C ARG A 362 2.88 8.71 -8.53
N PRO A 363 4.17 9.00 -8.34
CA PRO A 363 4.83 8.37 -7.21
C PRO A 363 3.92 8.60 -5.98
N MET A 364 3.94 7.71 -5.00
CA MET A 364 3.36 8.04 -3.69
C MET A 364 4.18 9.21 -3.08
N GLN A 365 4.07 10.41 -3.65
CA GLN A 365 4.87 11.60 -3.40
C GLN A 365 3.98 12.83 -3.52
N ALA A 366 4.31 13.79 -2.65
CA ALA A 366 3.65 15.07 -2.43
C ALA A 366 3.17 15.74 -3.72
N SER A 367 1.90 16.13 -3.77
CA SER A 367 1.41 16.97 -4.84
C SER A 367 2.05 18.36 -4.71
N ASN A 368 2.47 18.90 -5.85
CA ASN A 368 3.11 20.22 -5.99
C ASN A 368 2.10 21.26 -6.51
N LYS A 369 0.80 21.08 -6.24
CA LYS A 369 -0.20 22.14 -6.42
C LYS A 369 -0.25 22.98 -5.16
N ASP A 370 -0.06 24.29 -5.30
CA ASP A 370 -0.36 25.22 -4.23
C ASP A 370 -1.84 25.04 -3.87
N LEU A 371 -2.08 24.64 -2.63
CA LEU A 371 -3.42 24.55 -2.08
C LEU A 371 -4.09 25.93 -2.12
N PRO A 372 -5.44 26.01 -2.27
CA PRO A 372 -6.17 27.28 -2.15
C PRO A 372 -5.71 28.06 -0.92
N ALA A 373 -5.69 29.39 -0.99
CA ALA A 373 -5.43 30.18 0.21
C ALA A 373 -6.48 29.81 1.28
N HIS A 374 -6.09 29.83 2.55
CA HIS A 374 -7.01 29.51 3.66
C HIS A 374 -8.24 30.44 3.69
N THR A 375 -8.14 31.63 3.08
CA THR A 375 -9.23 32.59 2.85
C THR A 375 -10.27 32.10 1.83
N ASP A 376 -9.88 31.20 0.92
CA ASP A 376 -10.70 30.77 -0.21
C ASP A 376 -11.43 29.44 0.08
N VAL A 377 -11.12 28.80 1.21
CA VAL A 377 -11.79 27.57 1.62
C VAL A 377 -13.20 27.87 2.13
N PRO A 378 -14.25 27.28 1.53
CA PRO A 378 -15.61 27.62 1.86
C PRO A 378 -16.03 27.04 3.22
N PHE A 379 -16.98 27.71 3.88
CA PHE A 379 -17.62 27.29 5.13
C PHE A 379 -16.74 27.26 6.38
N LEU A 380 -15.42 27.41 6.29
CA LEU A 380 -14.55 27.43 7.46
C LEU A 380 -14.74 28.70 8.30
N SER A 381 -14.86 28.51 9.61
CA SER A 381 -14.65 29.56 10.61
C SER A 381 -13.17 29.98 10.64
N GLU A 382 -12.85 31.05 11.37
CA GLU A 382 -11.46 31.52 11.53
C GLU A 382 -10.53 30.40 12.03
N ASP A 383 -10.97 29.68 13.07
CA ASP A 383 -10.32 28.46 13.57
C ASP A 383 -10.06 27.42 12.46
N GLY A 384 -11.04 27.25 11.56
CA GLY A 384 -10.95 26.35 10.42
C GLY A 384 -9.92 26.80 9.39
N ARG A 385 -9.86 28.09 9.10
CA ARG A 385 -8.89 28.66 8.16
C ARG A 385 -7.47 28.48 8.68
N ILE A 386 -7.24 28.65 9.98
CA ILE A 386 -5.94 28.39 10.61
C ILE A 386 -5.63 26.90 10.64
N GLY A 387 -6.63 26.07 10.95
CA GLY A 387 -6.55 24.63 10.81
C GLY A 387 -6.10 24.20 9.43
N TYR A 388 -6.65 24.84 8.40
CA TYR A 388 -6.34 24.59 7.00
C TYR A 388 -4.97 25.13 6.58
N GLN A 389 -4.56 26.30 7.09
CA GLN A 389 -3.23 26.87 6.88
C GLN A 389 -2.14 25.97 7.49
N ARG A 390 -2.37 25.49 8.72
CA ARG A 390 -1.50 24.51 9.39
C ARG A 390 -1.45 23.21 8.60
N PHE A 391 -2.61 22.68 8.24
CA PHE A 391 -2.71 21.51 7.36
C PHE A 391 -1.88 21.71 6.11
N SER A 392 -2.03 22.83 5.40
CA SER A 392 -1.35 23.17 4.13
C SER A 392 0.17 23.23 4.26
N ALA A 393 0.68 23.68 5.40
CA ALA A 393 2.12 23.69 5.70
C ALA A 393 2.72 22.30 5.99
N VAL A 394 1.90 21.28 6.27
CA VAL A 394 2.39 19.93 6.59
C VAL A 394 2.94 19.22 5.34
N LYS A 395 4.23 18.92 5.33
CA LYS A 395 4.89 18.21 4.21
C LYS A 395 4.72 16.68 4.23
N THR A 396 4.25 16.10 5.34
CA THR A 396 4.10 14.65 5.47
C THR A 396 2.87 14.12 4.73
N ARG A 397 3.03 12.97 4.06
CA ARG A 397 1.99 12.29 3.30
C ARG A 397 1.86 10.84 3.79
N PRO A 398 0.65 10.24 3.80
CA PRO A 398 -0.62 10.85 3.43
C PRO A 398 -1.17 11.85 4.47
N ARG A 399 -1.91 12.86 4.02
CA ARG A 399 -2.63 13.85 4.86
C ARG A 399 -4.02 14.11 4.27
N ALA A 400 -4.99 14.51 5.08
CA ALA A 400 -6.29 14.93 4.56
C ALA A 400 -6.97 15.92 5.49
N PHE A 401 -7.77 16.81 4.91
CA PHE A 401 -8.57 17.82 5.58
C PHE A 401 -10.05 17.58 5.23
N ALA A 402 -10.87 17.31 6.24
CA ALA A 402 -12.31 17.14 6.12
C ALA A 402 -13.03 18.33 6.77
N MET A 403 -14.15 18.72 6.20
CA MET A 403 -15.01 19.78 6.74
C MET A 403 -16.48 19.58 6.35
N ASN A 404 -17.37 20.35 6.95
CA ASN A 404 -18.79 20.39 6.57
C ASN A 404 -19.27 21.81 6.29
N THR A 405 -20.52 21.92 5.82
CA THR A 405 -21.15 23.20 5.45
C THR A 405 -21.49 24.11 6.63
N LYS A 406 -21.28 23.65 7.87
CA LYS A 406 -21.44 24.43 9.11
C LYS A 406 -20.10 24.83 9.73
N GLY A 407 -18.98 24.55 9.06
CA GLY A 407 -17.66 24.98 9.48
C GLY A 407 -16.97 24.08 10.49
N SER A 408 -17.50 22.89 10.79
CA SER A 408 -16.73 21.87 11.51
C SER A 408 -15.66 21.32 10.59
N TRP A 409 -14.45 21.12 11.10
CA TRP A 409 -13.31 20.69 10.32
C TRP A 409 -12.35 19.83 11.14
N VAL A 410 -11.65 18.92 10.48
CA VAL A 410 -10.56 18.14 11.06
C VAL A 410 -9.55 17.80 9.97
N TYR A 411 -8.25 17.86 10.28
CA TYR A 411 -7.24 17.18 9.47
C TYR A 411 -6.57 16.03 10.22
N ARG A 412 -6.07 15.06 9.45
CA ARG A 412 -5.28 13.93 9.95
C ARG A 412 -4.09 13.69 9.04
N LEU A 413 -3.08 13.02 9.60
CA LEU A 413 -1.84 12.63 8.94
C LEU A 413 -1.65 11.13 9.08
N GLY A 414 -0.80 10.56 8.22
CA GLY A 414 -0.51 9.14 8.20
C GLY A 414 -1.43 8.38 7.24
N ALA A 415 -1.18 7.08 7.07
CA ALA A 415 -1.69 6.34 5.91
C ALA A 415 -3.23 6.22 5.75
N ASN A 416 -4.04 6.76 6.68
CA ASN A 416 -5.51 6.67 6.77
C ASN A 416 -6.13 8.07 6.81
N ALA A 417 -5.31 9.11 6.60
CA ALA A 417 -5.66 10.48 6.92
C ALA A 417 -7.05 10.90 6.42
N ALA A 418 -7.46 10.45 5.23
CA ALA A 418 -8.79 10.70 4.68
C ALA A 418 -9.93 10.12 5.55
N ALA A 419 -9.87 8.83 5.87
CA ALA A 419 -10.86 8.16 6.70
C ALA A 419 -10.85 8.73 8.14
N ASP A 420 -9.67 8.90 8.73
CA ASP A 420 -9.53 9.41 10.09
C ASP A 420 -10.03 10.86 10.20
N ALA A 421 -9.82 11.68 9.16
CA ALA A 421 -10.27 13.07 9.13
C ALA A 421 -11.80 13.16 9.05
N VAL A 422 -12.44 12.37 8.18
CA VAL A 422 -13.90 12.31 8.08
C VAL A 422 -14.50 11.77 9.36
N GLN A 423 -13.97 10.66 9.90
CA GLN A 423 -14.46 10.06 11.14
C GLN A 423 -14.34 11.01 12.32
N ALA A 424 -13.18 11.65 12.48
CA ALA A 424 -12.97 12.60 13.57
C ALA A 424 -13.81 13.88 13.39
N CYS A 425 -14.01 14.34 12.16
CA CYS A 425 -14.90 15.47 11.90
C CYS A 425 -16.34 15.12 12.26
N SER A 426 -16.84 13.99 11.79
CA SER A 426 -18.19 13.49 12.09
C SER A 426 -18.41 13.18 13.58
N ALA A 427 -17.34 12.96 14.35
CA ALA A 427 -17.44 12.80 15.80
C ALA A 427 -17.66 14.13 16.55
N LEU A 428 -17.38 15.27 15.91
CA LEU A 428 -17.51 16.61 16.51
C LEU A 428 -18.84 17.29 16.20
N THR A 429 -19.64 16.72 15.31
CA THR A 429 -20.79 17.42 14.72
C THR A 429 -21.80 16.43 14.16
N SER A 430 -23.08 16.79 14.21
CA SER A 430 -24.16 16.02 13.56
C SER A 430 -24.29 16.32 12.06
N VAL A 431 -23.52 17.28 11.53
CA VAL A 431 -23.60 17.71 10.14
C VAL A 431 -22.57 16.94 9.30
N PRO A 432 -22.98 16.26 8.21
CA PRO A 432 -22.09 15.36 7.47
C PRO A 432 -20.78 16.02 7.03
N CYS A 433 -19.66 15.46 7.46
CA CYS A 433 -18.33 15.88 7.03
C CYS A 433 -17.93 15.22 5.72
N LYS A 434 -17.33 16.01 4.83
CA LYS A 434 -16.77 15.60 3.55
C LYS A 434 -15.30 15.97 3.48
N LEU A 435 -14.54 15.28 2.62
CA LEU A 435 -13.16 15.64 2.36
C LEU A 435 -13.10 16.92 1.52
N TYR A 436 -12.27 17.85 1.94
CA TYR A 436 -11.96 19.06 1.19
C TYR A 436 -10.62 18.94 0.47
N VAL A 437 -9.57 18.49 1.16
CA VAL A 437 -8.26 18.19 0.55
C VAL A 437 -7.79 16.81 0.96
N VAL A 438 -7.23 16.06 0.01
CA VAL A 438 -6.42 14.87 0.27
C VAL A 438 -5.04 15.11 -0.31
N ASN A 439 -4.02 14.99 0.52
CA ASN A 439 -2.65 15.36 0.21
C ASN A 439 -2.54 16.81 -0.25
N ASP A 440 -2.39 17.07 -1.54
CA ASP A 440 -2.41 18.42 -2.10
C ASP A 440 -3.42 18.55 -3.25
N ASP A 441 -4.46 17.73 -3.24
CA ASP A 441 -5.58 17.86 -4.15
C ASP A 441 -6.83 18.29 -3.40
N VAL A 442 -7.46 19.34 -3.90
CA VAL A 442 -8.83 19.68 -3.50
C VAL A 442 -9.77 18.63 -4.10
N VAL A 443 -10.48 17.90 -3.24
CA VAL A 443 -11.41 16.81 -3.60
C VAL A 443 -12.87 17.17 -3.27
N TRP A 444 -13.12 18.45 -3.00
CA TRP A 444 -14.43 18.98 -2.59
C TRP A 444 -15.42 19.00 -3.76
N ASP A 445 -16.61 18.43 -3.53
CA ASP A 445 -17.73 18.39 -4.48
C ASP A 445 -18.95 19.20 -4.01
N GLY A 446 -18.82 19.93 -2.90
CA GLY A 446 -19.91 20.72 -2.30
C GLY A 446 -20.09 22.10 -2.96
N PRO A 447 -21.23 22.78 -2.72
CA PRO A 447 -21.49 24.09 -3.32
C PRO A 447 -20.39 25.09 -2.94
N GLY A 448 -19.99 25.95 -3.90
CA GLY A 448 -19.16 27.12 -3.63
C GLY A 448 -19.91 28.14 -2.76
N PRO A 449 -19.23 29.17 -2.22
CA PRO A 449 -19.88 30.14 -1.35
C PRO A 449 -21.06 30.80 -2.08
N ALA A 450 -22.28 30.61 -1.58
CA ALA A 450 -23.40 31.47 -1.93
C ALA A 450 -23.04 32.87 -1.44
N THR A 451 -23.14 33.86 -2.34
CA THR A 451 -22.88 35.27 -2.09
C THR A 451 -23.59 35.74 -0.81
N ALA A 452 -22.86 35.81 0.30
CA ALA A 452 -23.32 36.45 1.52
C ALA A 452 -22.96 37.94 1.43
N VAL A 453 -24.03 38.72 1.31
CA VAL A 453 -24.16 40.18 1.42
C VAL A 453 -23.05 40.85 2.24
N ARG A 454 -22.42 41.87 1.64
CA ARG A 454 -21.61 42.88 2.36
C ARG A 454 -22.46 43.48 3.49
N GLY A 455 -22.23 43.02 4.71
CA GLY A 455 -22.78 43.58 5.94
C GLY A 455 -21.66 44.16 6.79
N LYS A 456 -21.56 45.49 6.74
CA LYS A 456 -20.91 46.45 7.66
C LYS A 456 -19.85 45.89 8.65
N ALA A 457 -18.62 46.37 8.49
CA ALA A 457 -17.48 46.15 9.38
C ALA A 457 -17.83 46.30 10.87
N LEU A 458 -17.52 45.26 11.63
CA LEU A 458 -17.23 45.33 13.06
C LEU A 458 -15.94 44.51 13.28
N ALA A 459 -15.04 45.11 14.03
CA ALA A 459 -13.60 44.89 14.07
C ALA A 459 -13.17 43.47 14.49
N ASP A 460 -12.05 43.05 13.87
CA ASP A 460 -10.83 42.42 14.40
C ASP A 460 -10.84 41.70 15.76
N ASP A 461 -9.92 40.74 15.84
CA ASP A 461 -9.38 40.03 17.00
C ASP A 461 -10.11 38.79 17.50
N LEU A 462 -9.57 37.61 17.17
CA LEU A 462 -9.31 36.56 18.18
C LEU A 462 -8.20 35.57 17.80
N ASP A 463 -7.73 35.52 16.55
CA ASP A 463 -6.68 34.56 16.16
C ASP A 463 -5.27 35.14 15.91
N ASN A 464 -5.09 36.45 16.07
CA ASN A 464 -3.75 37.04 16.16
C ASN A 464 -3.19 37.04 17.61
N HIS A 465 -3.99 36.64 18.61
CA HIS A 465 -3.78 37.01 20.02
C HIS A 465 -3.01 36.03 20.91
N SER A 466 -2.25 35.06 20.40
CA SER A 466 -1.32 34.30 21.28
C SER A 466 0.15 34.40 20.90
N LEU A 467 0.48 34.62 19.63
CA LEU A 467 1.87 34.86 19.22
C LEU A 467 2.22 36.35 19.10
N GLU A 468 1.25 37.24 18.83
CA GLU A 468 1.44 38.70 18.93
C GLU A 468 1.20 39.23 20.36
N LYS A 469 0.25 38.65 21.11
CA LYS A 469 -0.03 39.02 22.52
C LYS A 469 1.16 38.75 23.46
N TYR A 470 1.94 37.71 23.15
CA TYR A 470 3.13 37.33 23.91
C TYR A 470 4.36 37.29 22.98
N PRO A 471 4.89 38.46 22.59
CA PRO A 471 6.02 38.53 21.68
C PRO A 471 7.26 37.88 22.32
N ALA A 472 8.08 37.23 21.50
CA ALA A 472 9.35 36.66 21.95
C ALA A 472 10.21 37.76 22.59
N SER A 473 10.82 37.47 23.73
CA SER A 473 11.85 38.33 24.31
C SER A 473 13.22 37.88 23.85
N SER A 474 14.20 38.78 23.95
CA SER A 474 15.61 38.45 23.77
C SER A 474 16.26 37.83 25.02
N TRP A 475 15.45 37.38 26.00
CA TRP A 475 15.93 36.92 27.30
C TRP A 475 16.76 35.63 27.20
N ALA A 476 16.23 34.62 26.52
CA ALA A 476 16.90 33.34 26.30
C ALA A 476 16.22 32.54 25.18
N GLY A 477 16.93 31.55 24.62
CA GLY A 477 16.30 30.49 23.85
C GLY A 477 15.47 29.59 24.77
N VAL A 478 14.38 29.00 24.25
CA VAL A 478 13.48 28.16 25.05
C VAL A 478 14.16 26.90 25.62
N ASP A 479 15.23 26.45 24.98
CA ASP A 479 16.04 25.29 25.37
C ASP A 479 17.15 25.63 26.38
N ASP A 480 17.42 26.91 26.65
CA ASP A 480 18.44 27.34 27.62
C ASP A 480 17.88 27.41 29.04
N PHE A 481 17.75 26.23 29.65
CA PHE A 481 17.19 26.06 31.00
C PHE A 481 18.00 26.79 32.09
N SER A 482 19.26 27.14 31.83
CA SER A 482 20.11 27.86 32.79
C SER A 482 19.65 29.31 33.01
N LYS A 483 18.82 29.83 32.09
CA LYS A 483 18.33 31.21 32.07
C LYS A 483 16.90 31.36 32.59
N VAL A 484 16.31 30.29 33.14
CA VAL A 484 14.98 30.35 33.77
C VAL A 484 15.12 30.96 35.17
N PRO A 485 14.52 32.14 35.45
CA PRO A 485 14.61 32.77 36.76
C PRO A 485 13.98 31.93 37.87
N PHE A 486 14.53 32.03 39.08
CA PHE A 486 13.99 31.40 40.31
C PHE A 486 13.89 29.86 40.25
N ILE A 487 14.65 29.22 39.35
CA ILE A 487 14.50 27.80 39.06
C ILE A 487 15.01 26.91 40.19
N THR A 488 14.12 26.06 40.71
CA THR A 488 14.44 24.95 41.62
C THR A 488 14.61 23.64 40.85
N GLU A 489 15.25 22.62 41.42
CA GLU A 489 15.37 21.30 40.77
C GLU A 489 14.00 20.70 40.40
N ALA A 490 12.97 20.90 41.23
CA ALA A 490 11.61 20.46 40.94
C ALA A 490 11.01 21.19 39.72
N CYS A 491 11.38 22.46 39.52
CA CYS A 491 10.96 23.22 38.35
C CYS A 491 11.72 22.86 37.08
N LYS A 492 12.96 22.37 37.18
CA LYS A 492 13.69 21.83 36.02
C LYS A 492 12.97 20.63 35.43
N LEU A 493 12.54 19.69 36.28
CA LEU A 493 11.83 18.50 35.82
C LEU A 493 10.50 18.86 35.12
N LYS A 494 9.72 19.78 35.72
CA LYS A 494 8.46 20.27 35.12
C LYS A 494 8.65 21.04 33.83
N TYR A 495 9.76 21.77 33.70
CA TYR A 495 10.09 22.47 32.47
C TYR A 495 10.42 21.49 31.33
N SER A 496 11.18 20.42 31.62
CA SER A 496 11.43 19.34 30.66
C SER A 496 10.14 18.62 30.24
N GLU A 497 9.26 18.29 31.18
CA GLU A 497 7.95 17.71 30.88
C GLU A 497 7.08 18.63 30.01
N TRP A 498 7.14 19.94 30.25
CA TRP A 498 6.44 20.93 29.45
C TRP A 498 6.99 21.01 28.01
N LEU A 499 8.32 20.91 27.82
CA LEU A 499 8.96 20.89 26.50
C LEU A 499 8.54 19.68 25.65
N GLU A 500 8.03 18.61 26.25
CA GLU A 500 7.50 17.44 25.55
C GLU A 500 6.01 17.58 25.17
N GLN A 501 5.29 18.57 25.72
CA GLN A 501 3.86 18.75 25.45
C GLN A 501 3.59 19.35 24.07
N LYS A 502 2.46 19.00 23.45
CA LYS A 502 2.06 19.59 22.16
C LYS A 502 1.52 21.03 22.34
N PRO A 503 1.87 21.97 21.45
CA PRO A 503 1.24 23.31 21.39
C PRO A 503 -0.29 23.26 21.21
N PRO A 504 -1.04 24.29 21.66
CA PRO A 504 -0.55 25.45 22.38
C PRO A 504 -0.19 25.07 23.83
N ARG A 505 0.91 25.62 24.35
CA ARG A 505 1.44 25.33 25.68
C ARG A 505 2.08 26.57 26.29
N ALA A 506 2.08 26.67 27.61
CA ALA A 506 2.68 27.81 28.31
C ALA A 506 3.25 27.41 29.66
N TYR A 507 4.28 28.14 30.07
CA TYR A 507 5.02 27.94 31.32
C TYR A 507 5.09 29.24 32.11
N ALA A 508 4.82 29.19 33.42
CA ALA A 508 4.91 30.33 34.32
C ALA A 508 5.81 30.04 35.52
N ILE A 509 6.46 31.08 36.02
CA ILE A 509 7.40 31.06 37.14
C ILE A 509 7.02 32.13 38.18
N ALA A 510 7.40 31.89 39.43
CA ALA A 510 7.20 32.83 40.54
C ALA A 510 8.51 33.02 41.32
N PRO A 511 8.79 34.24 41.86
CA PRO A 511 9.97 34.49 42.71
C PRO A 511 10.04 33.62 43.98
N SER A 512 8.91 33.08 44.42
CA SER A 512 8.80 32.10 45.51
C SER A 512 9.43 30.74 45.19
N GLY A 513 9.93 30.53 43.96
CA GLY A 513 10.52 29.27 43.49
C GLY A 513 9.50 28.27 42.94
N GLN A 514 8.23 28.68 42.82
CA GLN A 514 7.16 27.87 42.24
C GLN A 514 7.05 28.04 40.72
N CYS A 515 6.57 26.99 40.05
CA CYS A 515 6.38 26.97 38.62
C CYS A 515 5.20 26.07 38.22
N PHE A 516 4.58 26.42 37.09
CA PHE A 516 3.40 25.77 36.56
C PHE A 516 3.46 25.74 35.05
N TYR A 517 2.80 24.74 34.45
CA TYR A 517 2.63 24.67 33.01
C TYR A 517 1.21 24.24 32.65
N SER A 518 0.75 24.62 31.46
CA SER A 518 -0.48 24.10 30.88
C SER A 518 -0.35 23.93 29.36
N TRP A 519 -1.17 23.05 28.79
CA TRP A 519 -1.13 22.74 27.36
C TRP A 519 -2.51 22.31 26.84
N GLY A 520 -2.70 22.39 25.53
CA GLY A 520 -3.97 22.11 24.86
C GLY A 520 -5.04 23.17 25.13
N LEU A 521 -6.09 23.22 24.32
CA LEU A 521 -7.16 24.22 24.50
C LEU A 521 -8.27 23.78 25.46
N LYS A 522 -8.33 22.47 25.77
CA LYS A 522 -9.32 21.91 26.69
C LYS A 522 -8.81 22.02 28.13
N ALA A 523 -9.46 22.87 28.94
CA ALA A 523 -9.13 23.00 30.36
C ALA A 523 -9.45 21.68 31.11
N PRO A 524 -8.51 21.15 31.91
CA PRO A 524 -8.77 19.97 32.74
C PRO A 524 -9.79 20.24 33.84
N THR A 525 -9.83 21.47 34.34
CA THR A 525 -10.71 21.90 35.42
C THR A 525 -11.81 22.83 34.85
N PRO A 526 -13.10 22.54 35.08
CA PRO A 526 -14.19 23.41 34.67
C PRO A 526 -14.05 24.82 35.27
N GLY A 527 -14.16 25.85 34.41
CA GLY A 527 -14.02 27.26 34.82
C GLY A 527 -12.61 27.85 34.65
N ASP A 528 -11.59 27.04 34.34
CA ASP A 528 -10.28 27.56 33.98
C ASP A 528 -10.24 28.09 32.53
N PRO A 529 -9.42 29.11 32.24
CA PRO A 529 -9.28 29.65 30.88
C PRO A 529 -8.92 28.57 29.86
N ALA A 530 -9.44 28.70 28.64
CA ALA A 530 -9.13 27.77 27.55
C ALA A 530 -7.70 27.95 27.01
N VAL A 531 -7.20 29.18 27.00
CA VAL A 531 -5.87 29.55 26.51
C VAL A 531 -4.79 29.14 27.53
N PRO A 532 -3.77 28.36 27.14
CA PRO A 532 -2.74 27.90 28.06
C PRO A 532 -1.98 28.99 28.80
N ALA A 533 -1.66 30.11 28.14
CA ALA A 533 -0.95 31.24 28.76
C ALA A 533 -1.76 31.93 29.87
N GLU A 534 -3.07 32.09 29.66
CA GLU A 534 -3.98 32.68 30.65
C GLU A 534 -4.27 31.69 31.78
N ARG A 535 -4.45 30.41 31.43
CA ARG A 535 -4.69 29.34 32.40
C ARG A 535 -3.50 29.11 33.31
N VAL A 536 -2.28 29.08 32.79
CA VAL A 536 -1.09 28.84 33.62
C VAL A 536 -0.86 30.00 34.60
N LEU A 537 -1.16 31.24 34.20
CA LEU A 537 -1.12 32.39 35.09
C LEU A 537 -2.23 32.33 36.14
N ALA A 538 -3.46 31.98 35.75
CA ALA A 538 -4.57 31.81 36.69
C ALA A 538 -4.28 30.73 37.74
N VAL A 539 -3.67 29.61 37.33
CA VAL A 539 -3.24 28.54 38.25
C VAL A 539 -2.13 29.03 39.17
N CYS A 540 -1.14 29.76 38.63
CA CYS A 540 -0.04 30.30 39.42
C CYS A 540 -0.53 31.31 40.48
N SER A 541 -1.40 32.24 40.10
CA SER A 541 -1.91 33.30 40.98
C SER A 541 -2.78 32.78 42.13
N ARG A 542 -3.30 31.55 42.05
CA ARG A 542 -3.97 30.88 43.18
C ARG A 542 -2.98 30.37 44.24
N LYS A 543 -1.70 30.27 43.92
CA LYS A 543 -0.66 29.63 44.75
C LYS A 543 0.52 30.53 45.09
N SER A 544 0.73 31.61 44.34
CA SER A 544 1.82 32.57 44.53
C SER A 544 1.32 34.00 44.32
N THR A 545 1.91 34.94 45.04
CA THR A 545 1.54 36.36 45.03
C THR A 545 2.06 37.12 43.80
N GLN A 546 3.12 36.61 43.16
CA GLN A 546 3.69 37.16 41.94
C GLN A 546 3.99 36.04 40.95
N CYS A 547 3.49 36.17 39.73
CA CYS A 547 3.58 35.16 38.68
C CYS A 547 3.95 35.82 37.36
N TYR A 548 4.94 35.24 36.68
CA TYR A 548 5.41 35.69 35.40
C TYR A 548 5.23 34.60 34.36
N LEU A 549 4.68 34.97 33.21
CA LEU A 549 4.66 34.11 32.05
C LEU A 549 6.09 34.02 31.50
N TYR A 550 6.65 32.82 31.51
CA TYR A 550 8.04 32.63 31.10
C TYR A 550 8.15 32.27 29.62
N ALA A 551 7.41 31.27 29.18
CA ALA A 551 7.47 30.76 27.82
C ALA A 551 6.10 30.36 27.29
N VAL A 552 5.91 30.52 25.98
CA VAL A 552 4.72 30.10 25.24
C VAL A 552 5.20 29.33 24.01
N ASP A 553 4.72 28.12 23.84
CA ASP A 553 5.10 27.19 22.77
C ASP A 553 6.61 26.95 22.67
N SER A 554 7.26 27.60 21.71
CA SER A 554 8.68 27.43 21.38
C SER A 554 9.49 28.72 21.60
N ARG A 555 8.94 29.71 22.31
CA ARG A 555 9.61 31.00 22.58
C ARG A 555 9.52 31.39 24.05
N VAL A 556 10.59 32.01 24.55
CA VAL A 556 10.59 32.73 25.84
C VAL A 556 9.93 34.09 25.62
N VAL A 557 9.01 34.45 26.50
CA VAL A 557 8.26 35.72 26.48
C VAL A 557 8.55 36.57 27.72
N TYR A 558 9.33 36.02 28.66
CA TYR A 558 9.74 36.67 29.89
C TYR A 558 10.55 37.94 29.64
N LYS A 559 10.27 39.00 30.39
CA LYS A 559 11.09 40.20 30.47
C LYS A 559 11.36 40.48 31.95
N GLU A 560 12.58 40.89 32.26
CA GLU A 560 12.94 41.26 33.63
C GLU A 560 12.07 42.43 34.11
N PRO A 561 11.38 42.31 35.25
CA PRO A 561 10.65 43.42 35.83
C PRO A 561 11.65 44.49 36.27
N GLY A 562 11.66 45.64 35.58
CA GLY A 562 12.53 46.75 35.95
C GLY A 562 12.24 47.29 37.35
N LEU A 563 13.28 47.42 38.17
CA LEU A 563 13.40 48.52 39.12
C LEU A 563 13.02 49.81 38.39
N ALA A 564 11.98 50.49 38.86
CA ALA A 564 11.57 51.77 38.31
C ALA A 564 12.78 52.73 38.26
N LYS A 565 13.24 53.07 37.05
CA LYS A 565 13.80 54.40 36.83
C LYS A 565 12.62 55.31 36.52
N ASN A 566 12.16 56.03 37.55
CA ASN A 566 11.49 57.31 37.34
C ASN A 566 12.44 58.23 36.54
N PRO A 567 11.89 59.16 35.73
CA PRO A 567 12.67 59.98 34.78
C PRO A 567 13.85 60.71 35.42
#